data_AF-A0A1V4Y788-F1
#
_entry.id   AF-A0A1V4Y788-F1
#
_cell.length_a   1.000
_cell.length_b   1.000
_cell.length_c   1.000
_cell.angle_alpha   90.00
_cell.angle_beta   90.00
_cell.angle_gamma   90.00
#
_symmetry.space_group_name_H-M   'P 1'
#
loop_
_entity.id
_entity.type
_entity.pdbx_description
1 polymer ?
#
loop_
_entity_poly.entity_id
_entity_poly.type
_entity_poly.pdbx_seq_one_letter_code
_entity_poly.pdbx_strand_id
1 'polypeptide(L)'
;MALAVLPGHQLLLDGRGPEAIRLSAMGSAGSVIVSIILLLPFGILLYTIYPLIQDYIGWMLLFIALLMIITEKGEYVPGQGSLVRYRHIFYAFVVFVLSGLLGIFAFGKENLANSLFESDSPSILLPLLSGLFGASQLIVSLTTGSVIPPQRTSLITLPVNRTIKAIASGSFAGSFVAWLPGVSSSVATLLAEQVSRIRGNQNSGSIASEDPLDEAREFIVSVSGVNTANAVFGLFVFFFIGRARNGAIVAISSFLEPSAIDIPIILILLCVVILASMFSYYSTIRIGNTIHLFMEKIDYRKLSIAVLTGLVIMVAVFTGVFGIIIFLMATSIGLLPSFMHVRKSNAMGVILLPVILYFL
;
A
#
# COMPACT_ATOMS: atom_id res chain seq x y z
N MET A 1 2.83 4.55 -22.04
CA MET A 1 3.24 3.57 -21.01
C MET A 1 3.84 4.21 -19.75
N ALA A 2 4.26 5.48 -19.75
CA ALA A 2 4.92 6.11 -18.60
C ALA A 2 3.99 6.64 -17.48
N LEU A 3 2.66 6.67 -17.69
CA LEU A 3 1.69 7.30 -16.76
C LEU A 3 0.95 6.29 -15.85
N ALA A 4 0.85 5.01 -16.23
CA ALA A 4 0.36 3.92 -15.37
C ALA A 4 1.44 3.32 -14.46
N VAL A 5 2.56 4.01 -14.32
CA VAL A 5 3.70 3.56 -13.53
C VAL A 5 3.63 4.20 -12.15
N LEU A 6 3.72 3.40 -11.08
CA LEU A 6 3.80 3.91 -9.71
C LEU A 6 4.92 4.98 -9.62
N PRO A 7 4.72 6.11 -8.93
CA PRO A 7 5.68 7.22 -8.89
C PRO A 7 7.14 6.85 -8.56
N GLY A 8 7.36 5.80 -7.73
CA GLY A 8 8.70 5.28 -7.48
C GLY A 8 9.36 4.63 -8.71
N HIS A 9 8.59 3.94 -9.55
CA HIS A 9 9.09 3.37 -10.79
C HIS A 9 9.28 4.46 -11.86
N GLN A 10 8.51 5.55 -11.83
CA GLN A 10 8.76 6.73 -12.66
C GLN A 10 10.14 7.34 -12.33
N LEU A 11 10.45 7.59 -11.05
CA LEU A 11 11.78 8.07 -10.65
C LEU A 11 12.91 7.09 -11.01
N LEU A 12 12.66 5.78 -10.94
CA LEU A 12 13.65 4.78 -11.35
C LEU A 12 13.92 4.84 -12.86
N LEU A 13 12.88 5.00 -13.68
CA LEU A 13 13.01 5.16 -15.13
C LEU A 13 13.68 6.49 -15.52
N ASP A 14 13.59 7.51 -14.69
CA ASP A 14 14.32 8.77 -14.89
C ASP A 14 15.77 8.72 -14.37
N GLY A 15 16.24 7.55 -13.91
CA GLY A 15 17.59 7.37 -13.37
C GLY A 15 17.79 7.93 -11.96
N ARG A 16 16.70 8.17 -11.22
CA ARG A 16 16.67 8.79 -9.89
C ARG A 16 16.19 7.84 -8.79
N GLY A 17 16.35 6.53 -8.99
CA GLY A 17 16.01 5.50 -8.01
C GLY A 17 16.62 5.73 -6.61
N PRO A 18 17.91 6.11 -6.48
CA PRO A 18 18.49 6.41 -5.17
C PRO A 18 17.79 7.56 -4.42
N GLU A 19 17.30 8.59 -5.13
CA GLU A 19 16.53 9.67 -4.52
C GLU A 19 15.15 9.20 -4.07
N ALA A 20 14.48 8.35 -4.84
CA ALA A 20 13.22 7.74 -4.43
C ALA A 20 13.36 6.99 -3.09
N ILE A 21 14.47 6.25 -2.91
CA ILE A 21 14.77 5.53 -1.66
C ILE A 21 15.01 6.50 -0.50
N ARG A 22 15.77 7.58 -0.73
CA ARG A 22 16.03 8.61 0.29
C ARG A 22 14.76 9.35 0.71
N LEU A 23 13.91 9.73 -0.25
CA LEU A 23 12.61 10.34 -0.01
C LEU A 23 11.70 9.41 0.79
N SER A 24 11.67 8.12 0.45
CA SER A 24 10.89 7.13 1.18
C SER A 24 11.37 6.97 2.63
N ALA A 25 12.69 6.83 2.83
CA ALA A 25 13.30 6.73 4.16
C ALA A 25 13.03 7.98 5.01
N MET A 26 13.15 9.17 4.42
CA MET A 26 12.85 10.44 5.09
C MET A 26 11.36 10.56 5.45
N GLY A 27 10.46 10.16 4.54
CA GLY A 27 9.03 10.11 4.80
C GLY A 27 8.68 9.22 5.98
N SER A 28 9.22 8.00 6.01
CA SER A 28 9.04 7.06 7.11
C SER A 28 9.61 7.58 8.43
N ALA A 29 10.84 8.10 8.44
CA ALA A 29 11.47 8.64 9.65
C ALA A 29 10.69 9.83 10.23
N GLY A 30 10.28 10.77 9.37
CA GLY A 30 9.44 11.89 9.78
C GLY A 30 8.08 11.44 10.33
N SER A 31 7.48 10.42 9.72
CA SER A 31 6.21 9.88 10.18
C SER A 31 6.29 9.13 11.51
N VAL A 32 7.43 8.54 11.88
CA VAL A 32 7.61 8.02 13.25
C VAL A 32 7.50 9.15 14.26
N ILE A 33 8.19 10.27 14.03
CA ILE A 33 8.15 11.44 14.93
C ILE A 33 6.72 11.98 15.04
N VAL A 34 6.05 12.19 13.91
CA VAL A 34 4.67 12.68 13.89
C VAL A 34 3.72 11.68 14.55
N SER A 35 3.89 10.38 14.33
CA SER A 35 3.06 9.35 14.95
C SER A 35 3.22 9.34 16.46
N ILE A 36 4.44 9.44 16.99
CA ILE A 36 4.71 9.51 18.43
C ILE A 36 3.99 10.70 19.07
N ILE A 37 4.07 11.88 18.44
CA ILE A 37 3.37 13.09 18.91
C ILE A 37 1.85 12.88 18.89
N LEU A 38 1.34 12.22 17.84
CA LEU A 38 -0.09 11.98 17.65
C LEU A 38 -0.65 10.81 18.46
N LEU A 39 0.17 9.93 19.04
CA LEU A 39 -0.32 8.75 19.78
C LEU A 39 -1.25 9.13 20.94
N LEU A 40 -0.89 10.15 21.72
CA LEU A 40 -1.71 10.59 22.86
C LEU A 40 -3.09 11.15 22.43
N PRO A 41 -3.17 12.17 21.55
CA PRO A 41 -4.47 12.68 21.12
C PRO A 41 -5.28 11.61 20.37
N PHE A 42 -4.61 10.73 19.64
CA PHE A 42 -5.25 9.63 18.94
C PHE A 42 -5.82 8.58 19.89
N GLY A 43 -5.16 8.26 21.01
CA GLY A 43 -5.70 7.35 22.03
C GLY A 43 -6.98 7.88 22.65
N ILE A 44 -7.04 9.19 22.94
CA ILE A 44 -8.26 9.84 23.45
C ILE A 44 -9.38 9.78 22.40
N LEU A 45 -9.03 10.06 21.14
CA LEU A 45 -9.95 9.96 20.01
C LEU A 45 -10.53 8.55 19.89
N LEU A 46 -9.66 7.54 19.98
CA LEU A 46 -10.01 6.12 19.83
C LEU A 46 -10.94 5.68 20.97
N TYR A 47 -10.62 6.03 22.22
CA TYR A 47 -11.49 5.73 23.36
C TYR A 47 -12.88 6.37 23.25
N THR A 48 -12.95 7.62 22.78
CA THR A 48 -14.20 8.40 22.76
C THR A 48 -15.06 8.11 21.53
N ILE A 49 -14.43 8.00 20.36
CA ILE A 49 -15.14 8.00 19.06
C ILE A 49 -15.32 6.58 18.52
N TYR A 50 -14.42 5.64 18.82
CA TYR A 50 -14.52 4.28 18.27
C TYR A 50 -15.87 3.60 18.55
N PRO A 51 -16.46 3.69 19.76
CA PRO A 51 -17.78 3.11 20.01
C PRO A 51 -18.90 3.67 19.13
N LEU A 52 -18.75 4.92 18.65
CA LEU A 52 -19.70 5.56 17.73
C LEU A 52 -19.47 5.15 16.28
N ILE A 53 -18.22 4.85 15.91
CA ILE A 53 -17.82 4.53 14.53
C ILE A 53 -17.99 3.05 14.21
N GLN A 54 -17.87 2.15 15.19
CA GLN A 54 -17.84 0.71 14.95
C GLN A 54 -19.05 0.19 14.17
N ASP A 55 -20.25 0.75 14.43
CA ASP A 55 -21.50 0.38 13.76
C ASP A 55 -21.59 0.89 12.31
N TYR A 56 -20.75 1.86 11.93
CA TYR A 56 -20.71 2.46 10.59
C TYR A 56 -19.50 2.04 9.77
N ILE A 57 -18.66 1.10 10.25
CA ILE A 57 -17.46 0.65 9.53
C ILE A 57 -17.81 0.12 8.13
N GLY A 58 -18.86 -0.70 8.00
CA GLY A 58 -19.32 -1.22 6.71
C GLY A 58 -19.68 -0.12 5.72
N TRP A 59 -20.44 0.89 6.18
CA TRP A 59 -20.82 2.06 5.38
C TRP A 59 -19.63 2.93 4.99
N MET A 60 -18.65 3.13 5.88
CA MET A 60 -17.43 3.87 5.56
C MET A 60 -16.59 3.15 4.50
N LEU A 61 -16.45 1.83 4.62
CA LEU A 61 -15.71 1.03 3.63
C LEU A 61 -16.40 1.04 2.27
N LEU A 62 -17.74 0.94 2.25
CA LEU A 62 -18.54 1.08 1.04
C LEU A 62 -18.33 2.47 0.41
N PHE A 63 -18.35 3.53 1.21
CA PHE A 63 -18.09 4.89 0.74
C PHE A 63 -16.69 5.04 0.14
N ILE A 64 -15.66 4.48 0.79
CA ILE A 64 -14.29 4.47 0.27
C ILE A 64 -14.21 3.71 -1.06
N ALA A 65 -14.83 2.53 -1.15
CA ALA A 65 -14.86 1.75 -2.38
C ALA A 65 -15.55 2.50 -3.53
N LEU A 66 -16.69 3.14 -3.26
CA LEU A 66 -17.40 3.98 -4.24
C LEU A 66 -16.55 5.17 -4.68
N LEU A 67 -15.90 5.87 -3.74
CA LEU A 67 -15.00 6.97 -4.07
C LEU A 67 -13.87 6.51 -4.98
N MET A 68 -13.21 5.38 -4.67
CA MET A 68 -12.14 4.83 -5.51
C MET A 68 -12.60 4.58 -6.95
N ILE A 69 -13.80 4.02 -7.12
CA ILE A 69 -14.38 3.70 -8.43
C ILE A 69 -14.78 4.97 -9.20
N ILE A 70 -15.50 5.90 -8.55
CA ILE A 70 -16.04 7.12 -9.20
C ILE A 70 -14.94 8.12 -9.55
N THR A 71 -13.87 8.13 -8.77
CA THR A 71 -12.72 9.02 -8.99
C THR A 71 -11.69 8.44 -9.96
N GLU A 72 -11.96 7.25 -10.52
CA GLU A 72 -11.14 6.70 -11.57
C GLU A 72 -11.21 7.58 -12.82
N LYS A 73 -10.04 8.05 -13.25
CA LYS A 73 -9.90 8.92 -14.43
C LYS A 73 -9.28 8.18 -15.62
N GLY A 74 -8.63 7.03 -15.37
CA GLY A 74 -7.83 6.33 -16.37
C GLY A 74 -6.64 7.14 -16.88
N GLU A 75 -5.92 6.59 -17.86
CA GLU A 75 -4.90 7.36 -18.60
C GLU A 75 -5.58 8.30 -19.61
N TYR A 76 -5.26 9.59 -19.53
CA TYR A 76 -5.76 10.59 -20.48
C TYR A 76 -5.09 10.41 -21.85
N VAL A 77 -5.87 10.06 -22.87
CA VAL A 77 -5.39 10.04 -24.26
C VAL A 77 -5.98 11.25 -24.99
N PRO A 78 -5.15 12.13 -25.60
CA PRO A 78 -5.64 13.30 -26.33
C PRO A 78 -6.58 12.86 -27.48
N GLY A 79 -7.72 13.53 -27.61
CA GLY A 79 -8.75 13.23 -28.63
C GLY A 79 -9.92 12.36 -28.16
N GLN A 80 -9.99 12.01 -26.88
CA GLN A 80 -11.11 11.25 -26.30
C GLN A 80 -12.33 12.14 -25.98
N GLY A 81 -13.53 11.69 -26.34
CA GLY A 81 -14.80 12.37 -26.00
C GLY A 81 -15.19 12.25 -24.52
N SER A 82 -16.19 13.02 -24.07
CA SER A 82 -16.57 13.11 -22.64
C SER A 82 -17.04 11.77 -22.01
N LEU A 83 -17.50 10.83 -22.84
CA LEU A 83 -17.99 9.51 -22.39
C LEU A 83 -16.88 8.56 -21.93
N VAL A 84 -15.61 8.85 -22.22
CA VAL A 84 -14.51 7.96 -21.86
C VAL A 84 -14.33 7.83 -20.34
N ARG A 85 -14.71 8.87 -19.58
CA ARG A 85 -14.71 8.81 -18.13
C ARG A 85 -15.56 7.65 -17.58
N TYR A 86 -16.78 7.48 -18.11
CA TYR A 86 -17.69 6.41 -17.65
C TYR A 86 -17.14 5.02 -17.95
N ARG A 87 -16.37 4.86 -19.04
CA ARG A 87 -15.70 3.60 -19.37
C ARG A 87 -14.68 3.21 -18.30
N HIS A 88 -13.85 4.15 -17.84
CA HIS A 88 -12.85 3.85 -16.80
C HIS A 88 -13.49 3.57 -15.43
N ILE A 89 -14.58 4.26 -15.09
CA ILE A 89 -15.39 3.95 -13.91
C ILE A 89 -15.97 2.52 -14.00
N PHE A 90 -16.51 2.14 -15.16
CA PHE A 90 -17.02 0.79 -15.39
C PHE A 90 -15.92 -0.27 -15.28
N TYR A 91 -14.74 -0.04 -15.87
CA TYR A 91 -13.61 -0.94 -15.74
C TYR A 91 -13.12 -1.08 -14.30
N ALA A 92 -13.05 0.03 -13.55
CA ALA A 92 -12.73 0.00 -12.11
C ALA A 92 -13.76 -0.81 -11.33
N PHE A 93 -15.05 -0.63 -11.61
CA PHE A 93 -16.12 -1.41 -11.00
C PHE A 93 -15.99 -2.90 -11.31
N VAL A 94 -15.76 -3.28 -12.57
CA VAL A 94 -15.56 -4.69 -12.98
C VAL A 94 -14.37 -5.31 -12.26
N VAL A 95 -13.22 -4.62 -12.21
CA VAL A 95 -12.04 -5.09 -11.46
C VAL A 95 -12.36 -5.25 -9.98
N PHE A 96 -13.04 -4.28 -9.37
CA PHE A 96 -13.39 -4.31 -7.95
C PHE A 96 -14.31 -5.50 -7.63
N VAL A 97 -15.34 -5.71 -8.43
CA VAL A 97 -16.29 -6.83 -8.24
C VAL A 97 -15.62 -8.17 -8.50
N LEU A 98 -14.87 -8.34 -9.59
CA LEU A 98 -14.19 -9.62 -9.89
C LEU A 98 -13.16 -9.98 -8.81
N SER A 99 -12.35 -9.00 -8.39
CA SER A 99 -11.40 -9.23 -7.29
C SER A 99 -12.11 -9.53 -5.98
N GLY A 100 -13.21 -8.83 -5.68
CA GLY A 100 -14.04 -9.07 -4.50
C GLY A 100 -14.70 -10.45 -4.48
N LEU A 101 -15.25 -10.91 -5.61
CA LEU A 101 -15.80 -12.26 -5.75
C LEU A 101 -14.72 -13.33 -5.53
N LEU A 102 -13.51 -13.11 -6.09
CA LEU A 102 -12.37 -13.98 -5.81
C LEU A 102 -12.03 -13.98 -4.31
N GLY A 103 -12.07 -12.82 -3.64
CA GLY A 103 -11.88 -12.71 -2.20
C GLY A 103 -12.89 -13.52 -1.39
N ILE A 104 -14.19 -13.35 -1.68
CA ILE A 104 -15.27 -14.10 -1.02
C ILE A 104 -15.06 -15.61 -1.20
N PHE A 105 -14.74 -16.04 -2.43
CA PHE A 105 -14.47 -17.44 -2.72
C PHE A 105 -13.25 -17.98 -1.97
N ALA A 106 -12.14 -17.26 -1.99
CA ALA A 106 -10.88 -17.68 -1.39
C ALA A 106 -10.96 -17.75 0.14
N PHE A 107 -11.51 -16.73 0.81
CA PHE A 107 -11.71 -16.75 2.25
C PHE A 107 -12.77 -17.78 2.68
N GLY A 108 -13.84 -17.97 1.91
CA GLY A 108 -14.86 -18.98 2.19
C GLY A 108 -14.39 -20.43 2.03
N LYS A 109 -13.25 -20.65 1.37
CA LYS A 109 -12.65 -21.96 1.10
C LYS A 109 -11.24 -22.11 1.67
N GLU A 110 -10.88 -21.29 2.67
CA GLU A 110 -9.54 -21.30 3.27
C GLU A 110 -9.16 -22.67 3.84
N ASN A 111 -10.13 -23.44 4.34
CA ASN A 111 -9.94 -24.82 4.82
C ASN A 111 -9.38 -25.81 3.77
N LEU A 112 -9.44 -25.49 2.47
CA LEU A 112 -8.87 -26.32 1.42
C LEU A 112 -7.37 -26.03 1.19
N ALA A 113 -6.85 -24.92 1.72
CA ALA A 113 -5.43 -24.64 1.68
C ALA A 113 -4.70 -25.57 2.64
N ASN A 114 -3.58 -26.11 2.19
CA ASN A 114 -2.74 -27.00 2.96
C ASN A 114 -1.29 -26.52 2.91
N SER A 115 -0.72 -26.26 4.08
CA SER A 115 0.70 -25.93 4.20
C SER A 115 1.51 -27.22 4.28
N LEU A 116 2.70 -27.23 3.65
CA LEU A 116 3.68 -28.31 3.82
C LEU A 116 4.31 -28.30 5.22
N PHE A 117 4.33 -27.14 5.87
CA PHE A 117 4.67 -27.02 7.29
C PHE A 117 3.40 -27.15 8.12
N GLU A 118 3.42 -27.96 9.19
CA GLU A 118 2.37 -28.05 10.20
C GLU A 118 2.21 -26.70 10.93
N SER A 119 1.66 -25.70 10.24
CA SER A 119 1.26 -24.41 10.81
C SER A 119 -0.26 -24.39 10.91
N ASP A 120 -0.74 -23.96 12.07
CA ASP A 120 -2.15 -24.06 12.50
C ASP A 120 -3.17 -23.30 11.62
N SER A 121 -2.74 -22.57 10.58
CA SER A 121 -3.64 -22.10 9.53
C SER A 121 -2.85 -21.53 8.33
N PRO A 122 -2.93 -22.13 7.14
CA PRO A 122 -2.38 -21.52 5.94
C PRO A 122 -3.16 -20.26 5.57
N SER A 123 -2.47 -19.12 5.48
CA SER A 123 -3.11 -17.84 5.15
C SER A 123 -3.36 -17.72 3.64
N ILE A 124 -4.62 -17.63 3.23
CA ILE A 124 -4.99 -17.46 1.81
C ILE A 124 -4.62 -16.07 1.24
N LEU A 125 -4.23 -15.13 2.10
CA LEU A 125 -3.77 -13.80 1.71
C LEU A 125 -2.48 -13.85 0.85
N LEU A 126 -1.59 -14.80 1.11
CA LEU A 126 -0.33 -14.93 0.37
C LEU A 126 -0.57 -15.15 -1.13
N PRO A 127 -1.31 -16.19 -1.59
CA PRO A 127 -1.58 -16.38 -3.01
C PRO A 127 -2.43 -15.26 -3.62
N LEU A 128 -3.40 -14.70 -2.89
CA LEU A 128 -4.23 -13.59 -3.39
C LEU A 128 -3.40 -12.34 -3.67
N LEU A 129 -2.66 -11.84 -2.67
CA LEU A 129 -1.94 -10.57 -2.78
C LEU A 129 -0.72 -10.70 -3.70
N SER A 130 0.00 -11.82 -3.62
CA SER A 130 1.14 -12.07 -4.51
C SER A 130 0.68 -12.23 -5.96
N GLY A 131 -0.46 -12.88 -6.23
CA GLY A 131 -1.02 -12.99 -7.57
C GLY A 131 -1.53 -11.65 -8.12
N LEU A 132 -2.43 -10.98 -7.38
CA LEU A 132 -3.08 -9.74 -7.83
C LEU A 132 -2.09 -8.59 -8.05
N PHE A 133 -1.09 -8.44 -7.18
CA PHE A 133 -0.19 -7.29 -7.19
C PHE A 133 1.24 -7.63 -7.65
N GLY A 134 1.81 -8.74 -7.18
CA GLY A 134 3.19 -9.12 -7.45
C GLY A 134 3.39 -9.75 -8.83
N ALA A 135 2.84 -10.95 -9.02
CA ALA A 135 2.97 -11.76 -10.22
C ALA A 135 2.42 -11.04 -11.45
N SER A 136 1.25 -10.40 -11.33
CA SER A 136 0.68 -9.60 -12.42
C SER A 136 1.63 -8.49 -12.89
N GLN A 137 2.31 -7.81 -11.97
CA GLN A 137 3.27 -6.75 -12.32
C GLN A 137 4.53 -7.32 -12.97
N LEU A 138 5.06 -8.42 -12.43
CA LEU A 138 6.23 -9.10 -13.00
C LEU A 138 5.95 -9.61 -14.42
N ILE A 139 4.76 -10.17 -14.67
CA ILE A 139 4.36 -10.63 -16.00
C ILE A 139 4.29 -9.45 -16.97
N VAL A 140 3.64 -8.34 -16.59
CA VAL A 140 3.61 -7.12 -17.42
C VAL A 140 5.04 -6.67 -17.74
N SER A 141 5.88 -6.53 -16.72
CA SER A 141 7.30 -6.17 -16.84
C SER A 141 8.09 -7.07 -17.80
N LEU A 142 7.85 -8.39 -17.76
CA LEU A 142 8.48 -9.37 -18.65
C LEU A 142 8.00 -9.23 -20.11
N THR A 143 6.72 -8.89 -20.31
CA THR A 143 6.15 -8.70 -21.66
C THR A 143 6.54 -7.39 -22.32
N THR A 144 6.76 -6.32 -21.53
CA THR A 144 7.10 -4.99 -22.07
C THR A 144 8.59 -4.77 -22.31
N GLY A 145 9.45 -5.72 -21.92
CA GLY A 145 10.90 -5.62 -22.14
C GLY A 145 11.55 -4.45 -21.39
N SER A 146 11.08 -4.16 -20.18
CA SER A 146 11.53 -3.00 -19.40
C SER A 146 13.04 -3.07 -19.11
N VAL A 147 13.79 -2.06 -19.53
CA VAL A 147 15.22 -1.92 -19.25
C VAL A 147 15.41 -0.86 -18.17
N ILE A 148 16.18 -1.19 -17.13
CA ILE A 148 16.54 -0.23 -16.08
C ILE A 148 17.64 0.69 -16.64
N PRO A 149 17.41 2.00 -16.74
CA PRO A 149 18.42 2.93 -17.21
C PRO A 149 19.52 3.14 -16.14
N PRO A 150 20.71 3.61 -16.54
CA PRO A 150 21.79 3.91 -15.60
C PRO A 150 21.32 4.92 -14.57
N GLN A 151 21.59 4.63 -13.30
CA GLN A 151 21.09 5.42 -12.18
C GLN A 151 22.12 6.46 -11.76
N ARG A 152 21.67 7.66 -11.44
CA ARG A 152 22.49 8.75 -10.94
C ARG A 152 22.20 8.97 -9.46
N THR A 153 23.24 9.25 -8.69
CA THR A 153 23.10 9.66 -7.30
C THR A 153 22.64 11.12 -7.25
N SER A 154 21.33 11.35 -7.25
CA SER A 154 20.76 12.68 -7.02
C SER A 154 20.53 12.96 -5.53
N LEU A 155 20.76 14.22 -5.14
CA LEU A 155 20.34 14.72 -3.83
C LEU A 155 18.80 14.84 -3.79
N ILE A 156 18.24 14.91 -2.58
CA ILE A 156 16.82 15.22 -2.42
C ILE A 156 16.60 16.64 -2.93
N THR A 157 15.75 16.78 -3.95
CA THR A 157 15.44 18.07 -4.58
C THR A 157 14.08 18.63 -4.15
N LEU A 158 13.30 17.88 -3.39
CA LEU A 158 11.99 18.31 -2.91
C LEU A 158 12.14 19.40 -1.82
N PRO A 159 11.43 20.54 -1.92
CA PRO A 159 11.56 21.62 -0.96
C PRO A 159 10.96 21.23 0.40
N VAL A 160 11.58 21.74 1.47
CA VAL A 160 11.29 21.36 2.86
C VAL A 160 9.81 21.51 3.22
N ASN A 161 9.15 22.58 2.77
CA ASN A 161 7.73 22.81 3.07
C ASN A 161 6.82 21.72 2.48
N ARG A 162 7.10 21.28 1.26
CA ARG A 162 6.36 20.19 0.60
C ARG A 162 6.65 18.86 1.28
N THR A 163 7.90 18.63 1.67
CA THR A 163 8.31 17.46 2.46
C THR A 163 7.55 17.38 3.80
N ILE A 164 7.53 18.46 4.59
CA ILE A 164 6.82 18.49 5.89
C ILE A 164 5.32 18.27 5.69
N LYS A 165 4.71 18.92 4.68
CA LYS A 165 3.30 18.73 4.35
C LYS A 165 2.99 17.29 3.95
N ALA A 166 3.86 16.66 3.15
CA ALA A 166 3.71 15.26 2.73
C ALA A 166 3.84 14.30 3.91
N ILE A 167 4.81 14.51 4.81
CA ILE A 167 4.97 13.73 6.04
C ILE A 167 3.75 13.87 6.94
N ALA A 168 3.29 15.11 7.19
CA ALA A 168 2.14 15.35 8.06
C ALA A 168 0.87 14.72 7.48
N SER A 169 0.53 15.03 6.23
CA SER A 169 -0.65 14.48 5.55
C SER A 169 -0.61 12.96 5.46
N GLY A 170 0.55 12.37 5.14
CA GLY A 170 0.73 10.93 5.12
C GLY A 170 0.55 10.30 6.51
N SER A 171 1.08 10.93 7.56
CA SER A 171 0.94 10.42 8.93
C SER A 171 -0.51 10.46 9.41
N PHE A 172 -1.25 11.54 9.13
CA PHE A 172 -2.68 11.63 9.45
C PHE A 172 -3.53 10.63 8.66
N ALA A 173 -3.24 10.45 7.37
CA ALA A 173 -3.96 9.47 6.56
C ALA A 173 -3.67 8.03 7.01
N GLY A 174 -2.41 7.73 7.36
CA GLY A 174 -2.02 6.43 7.92
C GLY A 174 -2.64 6.16 9.29
N SER A 175 -2.73 7.16 10.15
CA SER A 175 -3.39 7.01 11.46
C SER A 175 -4.89 6.76 11.31
N PHE A 176 -5.56 7.48 10.40
CA PHE A 176 -6.99 7.28 10.13
C PHE A 176 -7.28 5.89 9.57
N VAL A 177 -6.48 5.45 8.59
CA VAL A 177 -6.67 4.14 7.95
C VAL A 177 -6.33 2.97 8.86
N ALA A 178 -5.52 3.17 9.90
CA ALA A 178 -5.25 2.13 10.91
C ALA A 178 -6.53 1.62 11.63
N TRP A 179 -7.63 2.38 11.59
CA TRP A 179 -8.93 2.02 12.20
C TRP A 179 -9.74 1.09 11.29
N LEU A 180 -9.50 1.17 9.99
CA LEU A 180 -10.36 0.60 8.96
C LEU A 180 -9.78 -0.73 8.47
N PRO A 181 -10.47 -1.87 8.70
CA PRO A 181 -10.00 -3.14 8.20
C PRO A 181 -9.98 -3.16 6.67
N GLY A 182 -8.91 -3.70 6.09
CA GLY A 182 -8.82 -3.93 4.64
C GLY A 182 -8.50 -2.70 3.79
N VAL A 183 -8.37 -1.51 4.38
CA VAL A 183 -7.93 -0.31 3.65
C VAL A 183 -6.39 -0.29 3.63
N SER A 184 -5.81 -0.33 2.43
CA SER A 184 -4.36 -0.29 2.26
C SER A 184 -3.82 1.13 2.30
N SER A 185 -2.52 1.26 2.53
CA SER A 185 -1.83 2.56 2.48
C SER A 185 -1.95 3.26 1.14
N SER A 186 -1.95 2.50 0.03
CA SER A 186 -2.18 3.07 -1.29
C SER A 186 -3.56 3.73 -1.40
N VAL A 187 -4.60 3.10 -0.85
CA VAL A 187 -5.94 3.70 -0.79
C VAL A 187 -5.95 4.94 0.09
N ALA A 188 -5.31 4.87 1.26
CA ALA A 188 -5.18 6.01 2.18
C ALA A 188 -4.50 7.22 1.52
N THR A 189 -3.39 7.01 0.81
CA THR A 189 -2.68 8.09 0.11
C THR A 189 -3.53 8.67 -1.01
N LEU A 190 -4.24 7.85 -1.78
CA LEU A 190 -5.15 8.34 -2.82
C LEU A 190 -6.25 9.24 -2.23
N LEU A 191 -6.82 8.85 -1.08
CA LEU A 191 -7.81 9.68 -0.38
C LEU A 191 -7.19 10.99 0.14
N ALA A 192 -6.02 10.91 0.76
CA ALA A 192 -5.30 12.09 1.26
C ALA A 192 -5.00 13.09 0.14
N GLU A 193 -4.62 12.58 -1.04
CA GLU A 193 -4.36 13.36 -2.23
C GLU A 193 -5.65 14.00 -2.81
N GLN A 194 -6.76 13.27 -2.80
CA GLN A 194 -8.04 13.84 -3.24
C GLN A 194 -8.51 14.97 -2.32
N VAL A 195 -8.42 14.76 -1.00
CA VAL A 195 -8.76 15.78 -0.01
C VAL A 195 -7.85 17.00 -0.15
N SER A 196 -6.54 16.79 -0.36
CA SER A 196 -5.59 17.89 -0.55
C SER A 196 -5.86 18.69 -1.83
N ARG A 197 -6.28 18.03 -2.93
CA ARG A 197 -6.70 18.69 -4.18
C ARG A 197 -7.98 19.51 -4.00
N ILE A 198 -8.98 18.97 -3.29
CA ILE A 198 -10.24 19.69 -2.99
C ILE A 198 -9.95 20.95 -2.16
N ARG A 199 -9.09 20.83 -1.15
CA ARG A 199 -8.70 21.93 -0.26
C ARG A 199 -7.72 22.92 -0.93
N GLY A 200 -6.92 22.44 -1.88
CA GLY A 200 -5.87 23.19 -2.58
C GLY A 200 -6.37 24.14 -3.67
N ASN A 201 -7.62 24.01 -4.11
CA ASN A 201 -8.21 24.90 -5.13
C ASN A 201 -8.42 26.35 -4.64
N GLN A 202 -8.15 26.67 -3.36
CA GLN A 202 -8.17 28.05 -2.86
C GLN A 202 -6.79 28.66 -2.58
N ASN A 203 -5.71 27.86 -2.53
CA ASN A 203 -4.36 28.36 -2.20
C ASN A 203 -3.28 28.08 -3.26
N SER A 204 -3.59 27.39 -4.36
CA SER A 204 -2.67 27.17 -5.49
C SER A 204 -2.59 28.37 -6.45
N GLY A 205 -2.57 29.58 -5.89
CA GLY A 205 -2.21 30.82 -6.59
C GLY A 205 -0.71 31.15 -6.54
N SER A 206 0.13 30.29 -5.96
CA SER A 206 1.57 30.55 -5.92
C SER A 206 2.42 29.30 -6.16
N ILE A 207 3.26 29.43 -7.19
CA ILE A 207 4.34 28.55 -7.63
C ILE A 207 3.85 27.32 -8.41
N ALA A 208 3.70 27.52 -9.72
CA ALA A 208 3.84 26.44 -10.69
C ALA A 208 5.10 25.63 -10.34
N SER A 209 4.95 24.33 -10.10
CA SER A 209 6.08 23.43 -9.87
C SER A 209 7.07 23.56 -11.02
N GLU A 210 8.30 23.98 -10.73
CA GLU A 210 9.37 24.07 -11.73
C GLU A 210 9.78 22.67 -12.25
N ASP A 211 9.55 21.62 -11.47
CA ASP A 211 9.88 20.24 -11.83
C ASP A 211 8.61 19.34 -11.86
N PRO A 212 8.27 18.70 -13.00
CA PRO A 212 7.13 17.79 -13.11
C PRO A 212 7.22 16.55 -12.21
N LEU A 213 8.40 16.24 -11.66
CA LEU A 213 8.59 15.11 -10.76
C LEU A 213 8.26 15.41 -9.29
N ASP A 214 7.97 16.67 -8.93
CA ASP A 214 7.70 17.02 -7.53
C ASP A 214 6.45 16.32 -6.98
N GLU A 215 5.43 16.15 -7.80
CA GLU A 215 4.23 15.39 -7.42
C GLU A 215 4.57 13.92 -7.12
N ALA A 216 5.43 13.31 -7.93
CA ALA A 216 5.89 11.94 -7.72
C ALA A 216 6.72 11.81 -6.44
N ARG A 217 7.60 12.78 -6.16
CA ARG A 217 8.39 12.84 -4.93
C ARG A 217 7.53 13.02 -3.69
N GLU A 218 6.58 13.96 -3.71
CA GLU A 218 5.62 14.20 -2.63
C GLU A 218 4.78 12.95 -2.34
N PHE A 219 4.32 12.28 -3.39
CA PHE A 219 3.58 11.03 -3.27
C PHE A 219 4.42 9.94 -2.58
N ILE A 220 5.70 9.78 -2.95
CA ILE A 220 6.58 8.79 -2.31
C ILE A 220 6.78 9.08 -0.82
N VAL A 221 7.01 10.35 -0.46
CA VAL A 221 7.13 10.76 0.95
C VAL A 221 5.81 10.47 1.69
N SER A 222 4.67 10.82 1.11
CA SER A 222 3.35 10.63 1.71
C SER A 222 3.00 9.14 1.87
N VAL A 223 3.16 8.30 0.83
CA VAL A 223 2.92 6.84 0.92
C VAL A 223 3.80 6.19 1.98
N SER A 224 5.07 6.56 2.03
CA SER A 224 6.00 6.04 3.02
C SER A 224 5.58 6.44 4.43
N GLY A 225 5.11 7.69 4.58
CA GLY A 225 4.55 8.17 5.83
C GLY A 225 3.26 7.47 6.25
N VAL A 226 2.34 7.23 5.32
CA VAL A 226 1.13 6.43 5.54
C VAL A 226 1.48 5.02 6.00
N ASN A 227 2.40 4.34 5.32
CA ASN A 227 2.83 2.99 5.67
C ASN A 227 3.39 2.93 7.09
N THR A 228 4.29 3.86 7.43
CA THR A 228 4.92 3.89 8.74
C THR A 228 3.94 4.27 9.84
N ALA A 229 3.11 5.28 9.64
CA ALA A 229 2.07 5.65 10.58
C ALA A 229 1.07 4.49 10.78
N ASN A 230 0.61 3.84 9.71
CA ASN A 230 -0.28 2.69 9.79
C ASN A 230 0.35 1.50 10.54
N ALA A 231 1.66 1.29 10.45
CA ALA A 231 2.36 0.28 11.25
C ALA A 231 2.35 0.63 12.74
N VAL A 232 2.69 1.88 13.09
CA VAL A 232 2.71 2.35 14.50
C VAL A 232 1.31 2.37 15.09
N PHE A 233 0.36 3.02 14.42
CA PHE A 233 -1.03 3.13 14.87
C PHE A 233 -1.75 1.80 14.77
N GLY A 234 -1.48 0.95 13.78
CA GLY A 234 -2.09 -0.39 13.71
C GLY A 234 -1.73 -1.25 14.92
N LEU A 235 -0.49 -1.13 15.41
CA LEU A 235 -0.06 -1.81 16.63
C LEU A 235 -0.73 -1.21 17.87
N PHE A 236 -0.80 0.12 17.96
CA PHE A 236 -1.52 0.80 19.04
C PHE A 236 -3.01 0.45 19.07
N VAL A 237 -3.69 0.48 17.92
CA VAL A 237 -5.09 0.09 17.73
C VAL A 237 -5.31 -1.37 18.13
N PHE A 238 -4.39 -2.27 17.78
CA PHE A 238 -4.47 -3.67 18.18
C PHE A 238 -4.51 -3.83 19.71
N PHE A 239 -3.71 -3.08 20.45
CA PHE A 239 -3.72 -3.14 21.90
C PHE A 239 -4.95 -2.50 22.54
N PHE A 240 -5.50 -1.45 21.95
CA PHE A 240 -6.70 -0.80 22.46
C PHE A 240 -7.99 -1.56 22.13
N ILE A 241 -8.09 -2.11 20.91
CA ILE A 241 -9.33 -2.71 20.37
C ILE A 241 -9.29 -4.25 20.44
N GLY A 242 -8.12 -4.84 20.58
CA GLY A 242 -7.94 -6.30 20.60
C GLY A 242 -8.17 -6.98 19.25
N ARG A 243 -8.18 -6.22 18.14
CA ARG A 243 -8.45 -6.73 16.79
C ARG A 243 -7.39 -6.30 15.80
N ALA A 244 -6.84 -7.25 15.06
CA ALA A 244 -5.91 -6.97 13.98
C ALA A 244 -6.64 -6.32 12.79
N ARG A 245 -6.08 -5.24 12.25
CA ARG A 245 -6.66 -4.49 11.12
C ARG A 245 -5.81 -4.55 9.84
N ASN A 246 -4.58 -5.04 9.93
CA ASN A 246 -3.68 -5.28 8.80
C ASN A 246 -2.89 -6.59 9.00
N GLY A 247 -2.35 -7.14 7.90
CA GLY A 247 -1.73 -8.48 7.92
C GLY A 247 -0.50 -8.62 8.82
N ALA A 248 0.29 -7.56 9.00
CA ALA A 248 1.44 -7.61 9.91
C ALA A 248 0.99 -7.76 11.38
N ILE A 249 -0.07 -7.05 11.76
CA ILE A 249 -0.66 -7.16 13.10
C ILE A 249 -1.34 -8.52 13.31
N VAL A 250 -1.93 -9.13 12.26
CA VAL A 250 -2.47 -10.50 12.36
C VAL A 250 -1.38 -11.48 12.78
N ALA A 251 -0.19 -11.40 12.18
CA ALA A 251 0.95 -12.23 12.57
C ALA A 251 1.47 -11.93 13.99
N ILE A 252 1.33 -10.70 14.49
CA ILE A 252 1.67 -10.38 15.89
C ILE A 252 0.61 -10.94 16.84
N SER A 253 -0.67 -10.88 16.45
CA SER A 253 -1.80 -11.32 17.28
C SER A 253 -1.81 -12.81 17.59
N SER A 254 -1.09 -13.64 16.83
CA SER A 254 -0.92 -15.06 17.13
C SER A 254 0.06 -15.35 18.27
N PHE A 255 0.94 -14.39 18.59
CA PHE A 255 1.94 -14.54 19.67
C PHE A 255 1.67 -13.65 20.87
N LEU A 256 0.82 -12.62 20.73
CA LEU A 256 0.64 -11.58 21.72
C LEU A 256 -0.84 -11.34 22.00
N GLU A 257 -1.27 -11.71 23.21
CA GLU A 257 -2.65 -11.48 23.68
C GLU A 257 -2.84 -10.01 24.11
N PRO A 258 -3.91 -9.32 23.64
CA PRO A 258 -4.16 -7.92 24.00
C PRO A 258 -4.35 -7.67 25.50
N SER A 259 -4.87 -8.64 26.25
CA SER A 259 -5.20 -8.54 27.67
C SER A 259 -4.00 -8.56 28.61
N ALA A 260 -2.79 -8.88 28.12
CA ALA A 260 -1.59 -9.02 28.94
C ALA A 260 -0.74 -7.73 29.04
N ILE A 261 -1.24 -6.59 28.55
CA ILE A 261 -0.40 -5.44 28.19
C ILE A 261 -0.72 -4.22 29.05
N ASP A 262 0.09 -4.02 30.09
CA ASP A 262 0.13 -2.80 30.89
C ASP A 262 0.88 -1.67 30.18
N ILE A 263 0.68 -0.43 30.66
CA ILE A 263 1.38 0.79 30.21
C ILE A 263 2.90 0.60 30.00
N PRO A 264 3.65 -0.11 30.88
CA PRO A 264 5.08 -0.35 30.68
C PRO A 264 5.42 -1.09 29.38
N ILE A 265 4.59 -2.05 28.95
CA ILE A 265 4.83 -2.81 27.71
C ILE A 265 4.61 -1.90 26.48
N ILE A 266 3.62 -1.01 26.54
CA ILE A 266 3.42 0.01 25.49
C ILE A 266 4.63 0.93 25.37
N LEU A 267 5.23 1.34 26.50
CA LEU A 267 6.44 2.15 26.50
C LEU A 267 7.66 1.40 25.92
N ILE A 268 7.83 0.12 26.30
CA ILE A 268 8.89 -0.73 25.73
C ILE A 268 8.72 -0.86 24.22
N LEU A 269 7.50 -1.10 23.76
CA LEU A 269 7.22 -1.20 22.34
C LEU A 269 7.53 0.11 21.61
N LEU A 270 7.19 1.26 22.19
CA LEU A 270 7.52 2.56 21.63
C LEU A 270 9.03 2.74 21.47
N CYS A 271 9.81 2.33 22.48
CA CYS A 271 11.27 2.30 22.40
C CYS A 271 11.77 1.37 21.27
N VAL A 272 11.17 0.19 21.12
CA VAL A 272 11.49 -0.74 20.02
C VAL A 272 11.18 -0.12 18.66
N VAL A 273 10.04 0.55 18.50
CA VAL A 273 9.66 1.26 17.27
C VAL A 273 10.69 2.35 16.94
N ILE A 274 11.11 3.14 17.92
CA ILE A 274 12.11 4.19 17.74
C ILE A 274 13.44 3.57 17.30
N LEU A 275 13.96 2.58 18.02
CA LEU A 275 15.23 1.92 17.71
C LEU A 275 15.20 1.23 16.34
N ALA A 276 14.12 0.49 16.04
CA ALA A 276 13.91 -0.15 14.75
C ALA A 276 13.87 0.89 13.61
N SER A 277 13.20 2.03 13.82
CA SER A 277 13.14 3.10 12.83
C SER A 277 14.50 3.74 12.56
N MET A 278 15.31 3.96 13.61
CA MET A 278 16.66 4.51 13.46
C MET A 278 17.56 3.55 12.67
N PHE A 279 17.53 2.26 13.00
CA PHE A 279 18.30 1.24 12.28
C PHE A 279 17.81 1.07 10.84
N SER A 280 16.49 1.03 10.63
CA SER A 280 15.87 0.92 9.32
C SER A 280 16.22 2.11 8.44
N TYR A 281 16.21 3.33 8.97
CA TYR A 281 16.59 4.54 8.22
C TYR A 281 18.04 4.45 7.74
N TYR A 282 18.99 4.18 8.64
CA TYR A 282 20.40 4.08 8.28
C TYR A 282 20.66 2.95 7.26
N SER A 283 20.08 1.77 7.49
CA SER A 283 20.19 0.62 6.60
C SER A 283 19.62 0.92 5.21
N THR A 284 18.43 1.53 5.14
CA THR A 284 17.76 1.88 3.88
C THR A 284 18.58 2.88 3.06
N ILE A 285 19.13 3.91 3.70
CA ILE A 285 19.99 4.90 3.03
C ILE A 285 21.28 4.24 2.51
N ARG A 286 21.92 3.39 3.33
CA ARG A 286 23.16 2.71 2.96
C ARG A 286 22.96 1.74 1.80
N ILE A 287 21.89 0.95 1.84
CA ILE A 287 21.53 0.01 0.78
C ILE A 287 21.14 0.79 -0.48
N GLY A 288 20.29 1.81 -0.37
CA GLY A 288 19.84 2.62 -1.51
C GLY A 288 20.96 3.34 -2.25
N ASN A 289 21.98 3.79 -1.52
CA ASN A 289 23.18 4.37 -2.12
C ASN A 289 24.05 3.34 -2.85
N THR A 290 23.94 2.05 -2.53
CA THR A 290 24.79 0.99 -3.09
C THR A 290 24.08 0.16 -4.17
N ILE A 291 22.75 0.03 -4.06
CA ILE A 291 21.94 -0.90 -4.88
C ILE A 291 22.06 -0.61 -6.37
N HIS A 292 22.23 0.65 -6.76
CA HIS A 292 22.32 1.04 -8.16
C HIS A 292 23.54 0.43 -8.88
N LEU A 293 24.67 0.26 -8.18
CA LEU A 293 25.87 -0.39 -8.70
C LEU A 293 25.67 -1.89 -8.97
N PHE A 294 24.75 -2.52 -8.24
CA PHE A 294 24.37 -3.92 -8.45
C PHE A 294 23.30 -4.05 -9.53
N MET A 295 22.32 -3.13 -9.57
CA MET A 295 21.22 -3.19 -10.52
C MET A 295 21.66 -3.05 -11.98
N GLU A 296 22.73 -2.29 -12.27
CA GLU A 296 23.29 -2.19 -13.63
C GLU A 296 23.83 -3.52 -14.17
N LYS A 297 24.19 -4.46 -13.29
CA LYS A 297 24.78 -5.76 -13.67
C LYS A 297 23.75 -6.88 -13.77
N ILE A 298 22.53 -6.63 -13.32
CA ILE A 298 21.48 -7.65 -13.23
C ILE A 298 20.55 -7.53 -14.43
N ASP A 299 20.41 -8.64 -15.16
CA ASP A 299 19.37 -8.77 -16.18
C ASP A 299 18.00 -8.75 -15.50
N TYR A 300 17.23 -7.69 -15.75
CA TYR A 300 15.90 -7.48 -15.17
C TYR A 300 14.92 -8.62 -15.48
N ARG A 301 15.07 -9.27 -16.64
CA ARG A 301 14.25 -10.41 -17.03
C ARG A 301 14.56 -11.62 -16.16
N LYS A 302 15.84 -11.92 -15.93
CA LYS A 302 16.26 -13.02 -15.03
C LYS A 302 15.81 -12.77 -13.60
N LEU A 303 15.94 -11.53 -13.12
CA LEU A 303 15.46 -11.15 -11.78
C LEU A 303 13.95 -11.35 -11.64
N SER A 304 13.17 -10.89 -12.63
CA SER A 304 11.72 -10.99 -12.60
C SER A 304 11.24 -12.45 -12.68
N ILE A 305 11.89 -13.30 -13.50
CA ILE A 305 11.64 -14.76 -13.53
C ILE A 305 11.99 -15.40 -12.18
N ALA A 306 13.14 -15.05 -11.59
CA ALA A 306 13.55 -15.59 -10.30
C ALA A 306 12.54 -15.25 -9.19
N VAL A 307 12.08 -14.00 -9.11
CA VAL A 307 11.07 -13.58 -8.14
C VAL A 307 9.72 -14.26 -8.40
N LEU A 308 9.29 -14.37 -9.66
CA LEU A 308 8.04 -15.04 -10.00
C LEU A 308 8.06 -16.53 -9.62
N THR A 309 9.16 -17.22 -9.94
CA THR A 309 9.36 -18.62 -9.53
C THR A 309 9.40 -18.75 -8.02
N GLY A 310 10.09 -17.83 -7.32
CA GLY A 310 10.10 -17.80 -5.86
C GLY A 310 8.70 -17.62 -5.25
N LEU A 311 7.86 -16.76 -5.83
CA LEU A 311 6.47 -16.59 -5.40
C LEU A 311 5.65 -17.87 -5.61
N VAL A 312 5.78 -18.53 -6.77
CA VAL A 312 5.09 -19.80 -7.04
C VAL A 312 5.51 -20.88 -6.04
N ILE A 313 6.81 -20.98 -5.73
CA ILE A 313 7.33 -21.92 -4.73
C ILE A 313 6.77 -21.59 -3.34
N MET A 314 6.82 -20.32 -2.91
CA MET A 314 6.26 -19.90 -1.63
C MET A 314 4.76 -20.24 -1.53
N VAL A 315 3.98 -19.96 -2.57
CA VAL A 315 2.56 -20.32 -2.63
C VAL A 315 2.37 -21.83 -2.51
N ALA A 316 3.11 -22.61 -3.30
CA ALA A 316 3.02 -24.07 -3.28
C ALA A 316 3.36 -24.65 -1.90
N VAL A 317 4.37 -24.09 -1.24
CA VAL A 317 4.85 -24.56 0.07
C VAL A 317 3.90 -24.19 1.20
N PHE A 318 3.38 -22.96 1.23
CA PHE A 318 2.58 -22.46 2.35
C PHE A 318 1.07 -22.67 2.18
N THR A 319 0.58 -22.87 0.95
CA THR A 319 -0.87 -22.97 0.67
C THR A 319 -1.24 -24.14 -0.25
N GLY A 320 -0.25 -24.90 -0.72
CA GLY A 320 -0.44 -26.12 -1.47
C GLY A 320 -1.05 -25.90 -2.86
N VAL A 321 -1.67 -26.95 -3.40
CA VAL A 321 -2.24 -26.93 -4.76
C VAL A 321 -3.38 -25.93 -4.86
N PHE A 322 -4.25 -25.87 -3.84
CA PHE A 322 -5.36 -24.92 -3.81
C PHE A 322 -4.86 -23.47 -3.86
N GLY A 323 -3.79 -23.17 -3.12
CA GLY A 323 -3.10 -21.89 -3.16
C GLY A 323 -2.59 -21.51 -4.55
N ILE A 324 -2.02 -22.46 -5.29
CA ILE A 324 -1.56 -22.22 -6.68
C ILE A 324 -2.75 -21.85 -7.58
N ILE A 325 -3.88 -22.53 -7.46
CA ILE A 325 -5.08 -22.22 -8.24
C ILE A 325 -5.57 -20.79 -7.94
N ILE A 326 -5.63 -20.42 -6.65
CA ILE A 326 -5.98 -19.05 -6.24
C ILE A 326 -4.96 -18.03 -6.76
N PHE A 327 -3.67 -18.33 -6.69
CA PHE A 327 -2.61 -17.47 -7.21
C PHE A 327 -2.73 -17.24 -8.72
N LEU A 328 -3.07 -18.28 -9.49
CA LEU A 328 -3.30 -18.15 -10.93
C LEU A 328 -4.53 -17.28 -11.23
N MET A 329 -5.65 -17.53 -10.55
CA MET A 329 -6.86 -16.69 -10.69
C MET A 329 -6.58 -15.23 -10.30
N ALA A 330 -5.91 -15.02 -9.17
CA ALA A 330 -5.47 -13.72 -8.68
C ALA A 330 -4.56 -13.03 -9.69
N THR A 331 -3.63 -13.76 -10.31
CA THR A 331 -2.74 -13.22 -11.34
C THR A 331 -3.51 -12.77 -12.58
N SER A 332 -4.47 -13.59 -13.06
CA SER A 332 -5.32 -13.23 -14.20
C SER A 332 -6.15 -11.98 -13.93
N ILE A 333 -6.78 -11.87 -12.76
CA ILE A 333 -7.54 -10.66 -12.37
C ILE A 333 -6.58 -9.47 -12.16
N GLY A 334 -5.41 -9.70 -11.59
CA GLY A 334 -4.41 -8.66 -11.31
C GLY A 334 -3.78 -8.04 -12.55
N LEU A 335 -3.87 -8.71 -13.70
CA LEU A 335 -3.46 -8.19 -15.01
C LEU A 335 -4.49 -7.20 -15.60
N LEU A 336 -5.77 -7.35 -15.23
CA LEU A 336 -6.87 -6.54 -15.77
C LEU A 336 -6.68 -5.03 -15.58
N PRO A 337 -6.28 -4.49 -14.40
CA PRO A 337 -6.06 -3.05 -14.24
C PRO A 337 -5.04 -2.47 -15.22
N SER A 338 -3.96 -3.21 -15.48
CA SER A 338 -2.89 -2.79 -16.39
C SER A 338 -3.39 -2.73 -17.85
N PHE A 339 -4.22 -3.68 -18.28
CA PHE A 339 -4.77 -3.69 -19.64
C PHE A 339 -5.97 -2.76 -19.82
N MET A 340 -6.76 -2.53 -18.77
CA MET A 340 -7.91 -1.62 -18.80
C MET A 340 -7.53 -0.16 -18.46
N HIS A 341 -6.25 0.13 -18.22
CA HIS A 341 -5.74 1.44 -17.84
C HIS A 341 -6.50 2.06 -16.66
N VAL A 342 -6.73 1.26 -15.62
CA VAL A 342 -7.33 1.70 -14.34
C VAL A 342 -6.36 1.41 -13.20
N ARG A 343 -6.56 2.05 -12.06
CA ARG A 343 -5.65 1.90 -10.92
C ARG A 343 -5.71 0.48 -10.36
N LYS A 344 -4.53 -0.09 -10.09
CA LYS A 344 -4.42 -1.38 -9.38
C LYS A 344 -5.06 -1.37 -7.99
N SER A 345 -5.22 -0.20 -7.36
CA SER A 345 -5.92 -0.08 -6.07
C SER A 345 -7.33 -0.67 -6.11
N ASN A 346 -8.01 -0.68 -7.26
CA ASN A 346 -9.34 -1.28 -7.39
C ASN A 346 -9.34 -2.80 -7.18
N ALA A 347 -8.19 -3.47 -7.39
CA ALA A 347 -8.03 -4.89 -7.08
C ALA A 347 -8.03 -5.20 -5.56
N MET A 348 -7.95 -4.17 -4.69
CA MET A 348 -8.18 -4.33 -3.25
C MET A 348 -9.64 -4.67 -2.91
N GLY A 349 -10.55 -4.69 -3.91
CA GLY A 349 -11.88 -5.30 -3.78
C GLY A 349 -11.82 -6.72 -3.19
N VAL A 350 -10.74 -7.46 -3.44
CA VAL A 350 -10.46 -8.78 -2.85
C VAL A 350 -10.54 -8.82 -1.32
N ILE A 351 -10.21 -7.73 -0.62
CA ILE A 351 -10.38 -7.62 0.84
C ILE A 351 -11.58 -6.75 1.17
N LEU A 352 -11.74 -5.60 0.49
CA LEU A 352 -12.77 -4.63 0.82
C LEU A 352 -14.19 -5.20 0.67
N LEU A 353 -14.49 -5.94 -0.40
CA LEU A 353 -15.84 -6.45 -0.62
C LEU A 353 -16.24 -7.50 0.44
N PRO A 354 -15.44 -8.54 0.75
CA PRO A 354 -15.74 -9.44 1.87
C PRO A 354 -15.92 -8.72 3.19
N VAL A 355 -15.08 -7.73 3.49
CA VAL A 355 -15.16 -6.98 4.76
C VAL A 355 -16.39 -6.08 4.81
N ILE A 356 -16.76 -5.41 3.70
CA ILE A 356 -18.00 -4.64 3.61
C ILE A 356 -19.20 -5.54 3.90
N LEU A 357 -19.26 -6.72 3.28
CA LEU A 357 -20.35 -7.69 3.49
C LEU A 357 -20.37 -8.29 4.90
N TYR A 358 -19.24 -8.28 5.60
CA TYR A 358 -19.17 -8.74 6.99
C TYR A 358 -19.70 -7.69 7.98
N PHE A 359 -19.54 -6.40 7.68
CA PHE A 359 -19.94 -5.28 8.56
C PHE A 359 -21.31 -4.66 8.22
N LEU A 360 -21.90 -5.00 7.06
CA LEU A 360 -23.27 -4.67 6.68
C LEU A 360 -24.19 -5.84 7.02
#